data_AF-A0A966RKF7-F1
#
_entry.id   AF-A0A966RKF7-F1
#
_cell.length_a   1.000
_cell.length_b   1.000
_cell.length_c   1.000
_cell.angle_alpha   90.00
_cell.angle_beta   90.00
_cell.angle_gamma   90.00
#
_symmetry.space_group_name_H-M   'P 1'
#
loop_
_entity.id
_entity.type
_entity.pdbx_description
1 polymer ?
#
loop_
_entity_poly.entity_id
_entity_poly.type
_entity_poly.pdbx_seq_one_letter_code
_entity_poly.pdbx_strand_id
1 'polypeptide(L)' 'MSKEITMQALRKVNILAGLLHLVQMVVVLALSSDFALPVTATYMSGPPGSTFAPAVILFETPVGLTVAIFL' A
#
# COMPACT_ATOMS: atom_id res chain seq x y z
N MET A 1 -4.85 -2.42 39.27
CA MET A 1 -6.08 -1.83 38.69
C MET A 1 -5.85 -1.58 37.22
N SER A 2 -6.66 -2.19 36.35
CA SER A 2 -6.72 -1.79 34.94
C SER A 2 -7.23 -0.35 34.86
N LYS A 3 -6.64 0.44 33.95
CA LYS A 3 -7.05 1.83 33.73
C LYS A 3 -8.44 1.83 33.09
N GLU A 4 -9.36 2.64 33.60
CA GLU A 4 -10.68 2.81 32.96
C GLU A 4 -10.53 3.36 31.54
N ILE A 5 -11.21 2.72 30.59
CA ILE A 5 -11.25 3.16 29.20
C ILE A 5 -12.37 4.20 29.07
N THR A 6 -11.99 5.46 28.85
CA THR A 6 -12.94 6.55 28.61
C THR A 6 -12.91 6.99 27.16
N MET A 7 -14.00 7.58 26.68
CA MET A 7 -14.08 8.13 25.32
C MET A 7 -13.01 9.21 25.06
N GLN A 8 -12.68 10.02 26.07
CA GLN A 8 -11.61 11.02 25.97
C GLN A 8 -10.23 10.36 25.84
N ALA A 9 -9.97 9.28 26.58
CA ALA A 9 -8.71 8.55 26.47
C ALA A 9 -8.58 7.90 25.08
N LEU A 10 -9.64 7.26 24.59
CA LEU A 10 -9.67 6.68 23.23
C LEU A 10 -9.47 7.73 22.15
N ARG A 11 -10.09 8.91 22.27
CA ARG A 11 -9.90 10.02 21.32
C ARG A 11 -8.43 10.44 21.26
N LYS A 12 -7.78 10.63 22.41
CA LYS A 12 -6.36 11.02 22.47
C LYS A 12 -5.45 9.97 21.80
N VAL A 13 -5.71 8.69 22.05
CA VAL A 13 -4.93 7.59 21.44
C VAL A 13 -5.14 7.53 19.93
N ASN A 14 -6.37 7.64 19.44
CA ASN A 14 -6.64 7.63 18.00
C ASN A 14 -6.01 8.84 17.28
N ILE A 15 -6.05 10.03 17.88
CA ILE A 15 -5.37 11.22 17.33
C ILE A 15 -3.86 10.98 17.26
N LEU A 16 -3.26 10.45 18.34
CA LEU A 16 -1.83 10.16 18.35
C LEU A 16 -1.46 9.11 17.30
N ALA A 17 -2.25 8.04 17.18
CA ALA A 17 -2.04 7.01 16.16
C ALA A 17 -2.11 7.60 14.75
N GLY A 18 -3.14 8.40 14.45
CA GLY A 18 -3.29 9.07 13.16
C GLY A 18 -2.14 10.04 12.84
N LEU A 19 -1.67 10.80 13.83
CA LEU A 19 -0.51 11.68 13.65
C LEU A 19 0.79 10.91 13.40
N LEU A 20 1.01 9.79 14.09
CA LEU A 20 2.18 8.94 13.86
C LEU A 20 2.18 8.38 12.44
N HIS A 21 1.04 7.86 11.97
CA HIS A 21 0.90 7.38 10.60
C HIS A 21 1.07 8.49 9.56
N LEU A 22 0.49 9.67 9.80
CA LEU A 22 0.65 10.83 8.93
C LEU A 22 2.12 11.25 8.80
N VAL A 23 2.87 11.27 9.90
CA VAL A 23 4.31 11.58 9.87
C VAL A 23 5.06 10.50 9.10
N GLN A 24 4.74 9.22 9.30
CA GLN A 24 5.35 8.13 8.53
C GLN A 24 5.06 8.26 7.03
N MET A 25 3.82 8.56 6.64
CA MET A 25 3.42 8.82 5.26
C MET A 25 4.28 9.93 4.64
N VAL A 26 4.41 11.08 5.32
CA VAL A 26 5.24 12.20 4.84
C VAL A 26 6.70 11.80 4.68
N VAL A 27 7.26 11.06 5.64
CA VAL A 27 8.64 10.57 5.59
C VAL A 27 8.84 9.62 4.40
N VAL A 28 7.93 8.68 4.17
CA VAL A 28 7.99 7.76 3.02
C VAL A 28 7.91 8.53 1.70
N LEU A 29 6.99 9.49 1.58
CA LEU A 29 6.85 10.34 0.38
C LEU A 29 8.11 11.17 0.11
N ALA A 30 8.77 11.67 1.16
CA ALA A 30 9.94 12.52 1.01
C ALA A 30 11.24 11.75 0.70
N LEU A 31 11.35 10.50 1.18
CA LEU A 31 12.62 9.75 1.18
C LEU A 31 12.63 8.51 0.28
N SER A 32 11.48 8.09 -0.27
CA SER A 32 11.43 6.94 -1.17
C SER A 32 12.05 7.23 -2.53
N SER A 33 12.60 6.18 -3.16
CA SER A 33 13.00 6.18 -4.57
C SER A 33 11.78 5.99 -5.49
N ASP A 34 11.99 6.17 -6.79
CA ASP A 34 11.04 5.87 -7.86
C ASP A 34 10.85 4.37 -8.17
N PHE A 35 11.25 3.49 -7.24
CA PHE A 35 11.12 2.04 -7.37
C PHE A 35 9.67 1.61 -7.62
N ALA A 36 9.48 0.80 -8.66
CA ALA A 36 8.18 0.30 -9.07
C ALA A 36 8.20 -1.21 -9.36
N LEU A 37 7.06 -1.86 -9.17
CA LEU A 37 6.85 -3.28 -9.49
C LEU A 37 5.84 -3.45 -10.63
N PRO A 38 6.11 -4.31 -11.63
CA PRO A 38 5.21 -4.49 -12.75
C PRO A 38 3.99 -5.34 -12.36
N VAL A 39 2.81 -4.89 -12.79
CA VAL A 39 1.60 -5.71 -12.82
C VAL A 39 1.48 -6.30 -14.21
N THR A 40 1.55 -7.63 -14.30
CA THR A 40 1.59 -8.33 -15.59
C THR A 40 0.30 -9.09 -15.87
N ALA A 41 -0.04 -9.21 -17.16
CA ALA A 41 -1.06 -10.15 -17.63
C ALA A 41 -0.45 -11.17 -18.58
N THR A 42 -0.91 -12.41 -18.44
CA THR A 42 -0.55 -13.52 -19.32
C THR A 42 -1.81 -13.94 -20.08
N TYR A 43 -1.88 -13.58 -21.36
CA TYR A 43 -3.06 -13.82 -22.17
C TYR A 43 -3.03 -15.18 -22.86
N MET A 44 -4.21 -15.76 -23.03
CA MET A 44 -4.38 -16.94 -23.88
C MET A 44 -4.04 -16.60 -25.33
N SER A 45 -3.28 -17.48 -25.98
CA SER A 45 -2.88 -17.33 -27.40
C SER A 45 -3.58 -18.35 -28.32
N GLY A 46 -4.50 -19.13 -27.76
CA GLY A 46 -5.30 -20.15 -28.44
C GLY A 46 -6.57 -20.49 -27.63
N PRO A 47 -7.28 -21.60 -27.94
CA PRO A 47 -8.46 -22.02 -27.19
C PRO A 47 -8.21 -22.23 -25.69
N PRO A 48 -9.21 -22.05 -24.80
CA PRO A 48 -9.13 -22.37 -23.37
C PRO A 48 -8.42 -23.70 -23.09
N GLY A 49 -7.38 -23.67 -22.23
CA GLY A 49 -6.57 -24.84 -21.88
C GLY A 49 -5.39 -25.18 -22.81
N SER A 50 -5.13 -24.38 -23.85
CA SER A 50 -3.99 -24.60 -24.78
C SER A 50 -2.74 -23.79 -24.40
N THR A 51 -2.38 -22.76 -25.18
CA THR A 51 -1.13 -22.00 -25.06
C THR A 51 -1.35 -20.59 -24.51
N PHE A 52 -0.34 -20.07 -23.84
CA PHE A 52 -0.29 -18.70 -23.35
C PHE A 52 0.79 -17.91 -24.09
N ALA A 53 0.50 -16.64 -24.36
CA ALA A 53 1.51 -15.68 -24.81
C ALA A 53 2.47 -15.33 -23.66
N PRO A 54 3.67 -14.80 -23.94
CA PRO A 54 4.52 -14.20 -22.92
C PRO A 54 3.77 -13.14 -22.10
N ALA A 55 4.12 -13.01 -20.83
CA ALA A 55 3.53 -12.00 -19.96
C ALA A 55 3.84 -10.59 -20.48
N VAL A 56 2.84 -9.72 -20.48
CA VAL A 56 2.98 -8.30 -20.80
C VAL A 56 2.78 -7.47 -19.55
N ILE A 57 3.55 -6.38 -19.41
CA ILE A 57 3.39 -5.41 -18.33
C ILE A 57 2.17 -4.55 -18.68
N LEU A 58 1.18 -4.51 -17.80
CA LEU A 58 0.01 -3.65 -17.95
C LEU A 58 0.32 -2.24 -17.47
N PHE A 59 0.89 -2.14 -16.28
CA PHE A 59 1.31 -0.91 -15.64
C PHE A 59 2.29 -1.25 -14.52
N GLU A 60 2.94 -0.22 -13.98
CA GLU A 60 3.83 -0.35 -12.84
C GLU A 60 3.22 0.29 -11.59
N THR A 61 3.48 -0.33 -10.46
CA THR A 61 3.01 0.13 -9.16
C THR A 61 4.17 0.82 -8.44
N PRO A 62 4.17 2.15 -8.30
CA PRO A 62 5.20 2.87 -7.55
C PRO A 62 5.09 2.51 -6.07
N VAL A 63 6.09 1.79 -5.55
CA VAL A 63 6.00 1.16 -4.23
C VAL A 63 6.00 2.21 -3.11
N GLY A 64 6.74 3.31 -3.28
CA GLY A 64 6.72 4.42 -2.33
C GLY A 64 5.31 5.01 -2.15
N LEU A 65 4.56 5.17 -3.24
CA LEU A 65 3.19 5.71 -3.18
C LEU A 65 2.19 4.71 -2.60
N THR A 66 2.29 3.42 -2.92
CA THR A 66 1.37 2.42 -2.35
C THR A 66 1.58 2.23 -0.86
N VAL A 67 2.83 2.30 -0.38
CA VAL A 67 3.12 2.32 1.06
C VAL A 67 2.56 3.60 1.70
N ALA A 68 2.77 4.76 1.09
CA ALA A 68 2.26 6.02 1.63
C ALA A 68 0.72 6.04 1.75
N ILE A 69 -0.02 5.51 0.78
CA ILE A 69 -1.50 5.51 0.80
C ILE A 69 -2.08 4.63 1.92
N PHE A 70 -1.35 3.58 2.35
CA PHE A 70 -1.84 2.70 3.42
C PHE A 70 -1.64 3.31 4.82
N LEU A 71 -0.61 4.17 4.98
CA LEU A 71 -0.24 4.84 6.22
C LEU A 71 -1.22 5.98 6.52
#